data_AF-F2TK70-F1
#
_entry.id   AF-F2TK70-F1
#
_cell.length_a   1.000
_cell.length_b   1.000
_cell.length_c   1.000
_cell.angle_alpha   90.00
_cell.angle_beta   90.00
_cell.angle_gamma   90.00
#
_symmetry.space_group_name_H-M   'P 1'
#
loop_
_entity.id
_entity.type
_entity.pdbx_description
1 polymer ?
#
loop_
_entity_poly.entity_id
_entity_poly.type
_entity_poly.pdbx_seq_one_letter_code
_entity_poly.pdbx_strand_id
1 'polypeptide(L)'
;MAWQGPSCIARALRSAQHSFRSECHLSHQPYLSTATTYLRSQRRSLSTSPEQQLDITAAPPIDTTKLKCTPQRILPASPAYFTGTPKFIDHVLKLEQIHSKYFLLPTVPPGEAPRTAFLKHADYKNAINEEVPAAKYRQLQKVLARLNQIRPDKVPQEVKDMLKSFTRPGDPYQQKLAPKTLDEMGRARGVGRRKTSHARVWLVEGDGEVLINGKNIVQVFPRVHDRESALWPLRATNRLDKYNVFAITRGGGVTGQAEAITVALGKALLVHEPAMKPILRKAGCISTDPRQVERKKHGHLKARKMPAWVRR
;
A
#
# COMPACT_ATOMS: atom_id res chain seq x y z
N MET A 1 -16.42 -30.39 -51.90
CA MET A 1 -17.41 -30.99 -50.99
C MET A 1 -17.23 -30.38 -49.61
N ALA A 2 -18.15 -29.51 -49.24
CA ALA A 2 -18.26 -28.88 -47.93
C ALA A 2 -19.03 -29.82 -47.00
N TRP A 3 -18.58 -30.04 -45.77
CA TRP A 3 -19.43 -30.54 -44.68
C TRP A 3 -19.16 -29.72 -43.42
N GLN A 4 -20.10 -28.80 -43.18
CA GLN A 4 -20.40 -28.22 -41.89
C GLN A 4 -21.05 -29.28 -40.99
N GLY A 5 -20.86 -29.17 -39.68
CA GLY A 5 -21.52 -30.01 -38.69
C GLY A 5 -21.28 -29.52 -37.27
N PRO A 6 -22.30 -29.01 -36.55
CA PRO A 6 -22.17 -28.30 -35.27
C PRO A 6 -22.38 -29.22 -34.06
N SER A 7 -21.88 -28.83 -32.89
CA SER A 7 -22.47 -29.25 -31.61
C SER A 7 -22.34 -28.16 -30.55
N CYS A 8 -23.53 -27.70 -30.18
CA CYS A 8 -23.82 -26.74 -29.14
C CYS A 8 -23.91 -27.48 -27.79
N ILE A 9 -24.07 -26.69 -26.72
CA ILE A 9 -24.53 -27.04 -25.35
C ILE A 9 -23.41 -27.20 -24.31
N ALA A 10 -23.08 -26.08 -23.66
CA ALA A 10 -22.93 -26.04 -22.20
C ALA A 10 -23.30 -24.65 -21.65
N ARG A 11 -24.35 -24.65 -20.83
CA ARG A 11 -24.95 -23.57 -20.06
C ARG A 11 -23.95 -22.77 -19.21
N ALA A 12 -24.13 -21.45 -19.16
CA ALA A 12 -23.90 -20.68 -17.94
C ALA A 12 -24.88 -19.48 -17.87
N LEU A 13 -25.91 -19.62 -17.04
CA LEU A 13 -26.77 -18.54 -16.54
C LEU A 13 -26.24 -18.08 -15.17
N ARG A 14 -26.13 -16.76 -14.98
CA ARG A 14 -26.25 -15.97 -13.72
C ARG A 14 -25.76 -14.55 -14.06
N SER A 15 -26.38 -13.45 -13.69
CA SER A 15 -27.60 -13.17 -12.92
C SER A 15 -27.80 -11.66 -12.99
N ALA A 16 -28.98 -11.20 -13.36
CA ALA A 16 -29.38 -9.80 -13.29
C ALA A 16 -29.47 -9.36 -11.81
N GLN A 17 -28.89 -8.21 -11.49
CA GLN A 17 -29.01 -7.60 -10.17
C GLN A 17 -30.33 -6.81 -10.12
N HIS A 18 -31.28 -7.33 -9.35
CA HIS A 18 -32.43 -6.57 -8.87
C HIS A 18 -31.98 -5.61 -7.77
N SER A 19 -32.09 -4.32 -8.03
CA SER A 19 -32.07 -3.26 -7.02
C SER A 19 -33.45 -3.17 -6.35
N PHE A 20 -33.55 -3.72 -5.14
CA PHE A 20 -34.66 -3.50 -4.22
C PHE A 20 -34.64 -2.04 -3.73
N ARG A 21 -35.64 -1.26 -4.14
CA ARG A 21 -36.05 -0.03 -3.47
C ARG A 21 -36.94 -0.42 -2.30
N SER A 22 -36.57 0.00 -1.10
CA SER A 22 -37.42 -0.09 0.08
C SER A 22 -38.45 1.03 0.04
N GLU A 23 -39.72 0.64 -0.03
CA GLU A 23 -40.87 1.49 0.24
C GLU A 23 -41.03 1.64 1.76
N CYS A 24 -41.14 2.87 2.23
CA CYS A 24 -41.61 3.20 3.56
C CYS A 24 -42.86 4.07 3.42
N HIS A 25 -43.99 3.50 3.86
CA HIS A 25 -45.27 4.17 4.01
C HIS A 25 -45.19 5.32 5.01
N LEU A 26 -45.71 6.49 4.65
CA LEU A 26 -46.41 7.36 5.58
C LEU A 26 -47.41 8.25 4.83
N SER A 27 -48.54 8.45 5.51
CA SER A 27 -49.87 8.85 5.07
C SER A 27 -50.04 10.30 4.62
N HIS A 28 -50.98 10.49 3.68
CA HIS A 28 -51.63 11.77 3.37
C HIS A 28 -52.38 12.35 4.59
N GLN A 29 -52.37 13.68 4.74
CA GLN A 29 -53.54 14.58 4.58
C GLN A 29 -53.06 16.05 4.44
N PRO A 30 -53.82 16.95 3.79
CA PRO A 30 -53.37 18.27 3.34
C PRO A 30 -53.95 19.42 4.18
N TYR A 31 -53.15 20.47 4.46
CA TYR A 31 -53.69 21.78 4.85
C TYR A 31 -52.83 22.91 4.29
N LEU A 32 -53.50 23.84 3.63
CA LEU A 32 -53.01 25.12 3.11
C LEU A 32 -52.46 26.00 4.25
N SER A 33 -51.35 26.70 4.02
CA SER A 33 -51.21 28.13 4.41
C SER A 33 -49.90 28.71 3.87
N THR A 34 -50.02 29.84 3.19
CA THR A 34 -48.95 30.70 2.67
C THR A 34 -48.28 31.50 3.78
N ALA A 35 -46.94 31.53 3.82
CA ALA A 35 -46.19 32.65 4.38
C ALA A 35 -44.74 32.66 3.89
N THR A 36 -44.43 33.64 3.05
CA THR A 36 -43.07 33.99 2.62
C THR A 36 -42.32 34.63 3.79
N THR A 37 -41.20 34.06 4.21
CA THR A 37 -40.23 34.76 5.07
C THR A 37 -38.81 34.55 4.53
N TYR A 38 -38.21 35.66 4.11
CA TYR A 38 -36.82 35.74 3.69
C TYR A 38 -35.90 35.54 4.90
N LEU A 39 -35.00 34.56 4.84
CA LEU A 39 -33.87 34.45 5.77
C LEU A 39 -32.55 34.60 5.02
N ARG A 40 -31.91 35.71 5.35
CA ARG A 40 -30.61 36.22 4.93
C ARG A 40 -29.49 35.25 5.36
N SER A 41 -28.88 34.56 4.41
CA SER A 41 -27.68 33.75 4.64
C SER A 41 -26.45 34.64 4.81
N GLN A 42 -25.96 34.76 6.04
CA GLN A 42 -24.63 35.31 6.35
C GLN A 42 -23.54 34.35 5.83
N ARG A 43 -22.69 34.84 4.92
CA ARG A 43 -21.47 34.13 4.51
C ARG A 43 -20.36 34.36 5.55
N ARG A 44 -19.82 33.27 6.09
CA ARG A 44 -18.56 33.26 6.87
C ARG A 44 -17.40 33.65 5.96
N SER A 45 -16.56 34.57 6.41
CA SER A 45 -15.28 34.93 5.81
C SER A 45 -14.19 33.91 6.20
N LEU A 46 -13.44 33.42 5.22
CA LEU A 46 -12.18 32.70 5.41
C LEU A 46 -11.05 33.49 4.73
N SER A 47 -9.93 33.56 5.46
CA SER A 47 -8.64 34.21 5.24
C SER A 47 -8.22 34.59 3.82
N THR A 48 -7.84 35.85 3.65
CA THR A 48 -7.12 36.40 2.48
C THR A 48 -5.61 36.13 2.62
N SER A 49 -5.07 35.28 1.74
CA SER A 49 -3.72 35.51 1.23
C SER A 49 -3.83 36.65 0.19
N PRO A 50 -2.79 37.47 -0.06
CA PRO A 50 -2.89 38.52 -1.06
C PRO A 50 -3.11 37.86 -2.43
N GLU A 51 -4.33 38.01 -2.96
CA GLU A 51 -4.62 37.67 -4.35
C GLU A 51 -3.70 38.54 -5.21
N GLN A 52 -2.79 37.91 -5.96
CA GLN A 52 -2.25 38.57 -7.14
C GLN A 52 -3.45 38.81 -8.05
N GLN A 53 -3.90 40.06 -8.10
CA GLN A 53 -4.92 40.55 -9.02
C GLN A 53 -4.31 40.40 -10.43
N LEU A 54 -4.50 39.22 -11.03
CA LEU A 54 -4.27 39.04 -12.44
C LEU A 54 -5.40 39.79 -13.12
N ASP A 55 -5.11 40.98 -13.65
CA ASP A 55 -6.05 41.73 -14.48
C ASP A 55 -6.44 40.87 -15.67
N ILE A 56 -7.60 40.22 -15.58
CA ILE A 56 -8.16 39.38 -16.64
C ILE A 56 -8.58 40.35 -17.75
N THR A 57 -7.62 40.67 -18.61
CA THR A 57 -7.85 41.52 -19.78
C THR A 57 -8.58 40.67 -20.81
N ALA A 58 -9.76 41.13 -21.25
CA ALA A 58 -10.49 40.43 -22.30
C ALA A 58 -9.61 40.30 -23.55
N ALA A 59 -9.58 39.10 -24.14
CA ALA A 59 -8.85 38.88 -25.39
C ALA A 59 -9.37 39.86 -26.46
N PRO A 60 -8.48 40.40 -27.32
CA PRO A 60 -8.90 41.30 -28.39
C PRO A 60 -9.88 40.60 -29.34
N PRO A 61 -10.79 41.37 -29.98
CA PRO A 61 -11.73 40.82 -30.95
C PRO A 61 -10.99 40.13 -32.11
N ILE A 62 -11.52 38.98 -32.54
CA ILE A 62 -10.93 38.18 -33.62
C ILE A 62 -11.23 38.86 -34.96
N ASP A 63 -10.18 39.32 -35.66
CA ASP A 63 -10.27 39.86 -37.03
C ASP A 63 -10.62 38.75 -38.04
N THR A 64 -11.90 38.59 -38.37
CA THR A 64 -12.38 37.61 -39.36
C THR A 64 -11.96 37.92 -40.80
N THR A 65 -11.51 39.14 -41.07
CA THR A 65 -11.09 39.62 -42.39
C THR A 65 -9.73 39.08 -42.85
N LYS A 66 -8.95 38.49 -41.94
CA LYS A 66 -7.59 37.96 -42.21
C LYS A 66 -7.52 36.43 -42.21
N LEU A 67 -8.65 35.75 -42.41
CA LEU A 67 -8.70 34.29 -42.42
C LEU A 67 -8.22 33.74 -43.77
N LYS A 68 -6.98 33.24 -43.83
CA LYS A 68 -6.47 32.47 -44.98
C LYS A 68 -7.11 31.07 -44.98
N CYS A 69 -8.11 30.86 -45.82
CA CYS A 69 -8.71 29.53 -46.03
C CYS A 69 -7.89 28.71 -47.04
N THR A 70 -6.85 28.02 -46.57
CA THR A 70 -6.24 26.92 -47.34
C THR A 70 -7.02 25.63 -47.10
N PRO A 71 -7.35 24.82 -48.13
CA PRO A 71 -8.02 23.53 -47.92
C PRO A 71 -7.11 22.62 -47.08
N GLN A 72 -7.57 22.21 -45.90
CA GLN A 72 -6.82 21.34 -45.00
C GLN A 72 -7.37 19.92 -45.02
N ARG A 73 -6.47 18.93 -45.16
CA ARG A 73 -6.80 17.52 -44.98
C ARG A 73 -6.63 17.16 -43.51
N ILE A 74 -7.62 16.48 -42.93
CA ILE A 74 -7.52 15.96 -41.56
C ILE A 74 -6.66 14.71 -41.61
N LEU A 75 -5.48 14.76 -41.01
CA LEU A 75 -4.56 13.63 -40.88
C LEU A 75 -4.46 13.21 -39.41
N PRO A 76 -4.34 11.91 -39.10
CA PRO A 76 -4.10 11.48 -37.74
C PRO A 76 -2.72 11.94 -37.26
N ALA A 77 -2.62 12.31 -35.98
CA ALA A 77 -1.37 12.79 -35.40
C ALA A 77 -0.30 11.69 -35.27
N SER A 78 -0.71 10.43 -35.06
CA SER A 78 0.18 9.28 -34.88
C SER A 78 0.26 8.45 -36.17
N PRO A 79 1.45 7.99 -36.58
CA PRO A 79 1.60 7.05 -37.68
C PRO A 79 0.99 5.67 -37.33
N ALA A 80 0.92 5.32 -36.05
CA ALA A 80 0.37 4.06 -35.58
C ALA A 80 -1.15 4.11 -35.31
N TYR A 81 -1.86 5.10 -35.87
CA TYR A 81 -3.29 5.35 -35.62
C TYR A 81 -4.18 4.09 -35.73
N PHE A 82 -3.93 3.23 -36.73
CA PHE A 82 -4.75 2.04 -36.98
C PHE A 82 -4.36 0.80 -36.17
N THR A 83 -3.44 0.90 -35.19
CA THR A 83 -2.87 -0.26 -34.46
C THR A 83 -3.65 -0.67 -33.20
N GLY A 84 -4.77 -0.02 -32.90
CA GLY A 84 -5.60 -0.29 -31.71
C GLY A 84 -5.01 0.26 -30.39
N THR A 85 -3.69 0.38 -30.28
CA THR A 85 -2.97 1.03 -29.16
C THR A 85 -1.93 2.01 -29.71
N PRO A 86 -2.35 3.12 -30.33
CA PRO A 86 -1.46 4.00 -31.08
C PRO A 86 -0.36 4.62 -30.21
N LYS A 87 -0.69 5.13 -29.01
CA LYS A 87 0.31 5.77 -28.14
C LYS A 87 1.34 4.77 -27.66
N PHE A 88 0.91 3.55 -27.31
CA PHE A 88 1.84 2.48 -26.93
C PHE A 88 2.84 2.18 -28.05
N ILE A 89 2.36 2.02 -29.29
CA ILE A 89 3.22 1.71 -30.43
C ILE A 89 4.18 2.88 -30.71
N ASP A 90 3.73 4.13 -30.60
CA ASP A 90 4.61 5.29 -30.74
C ASP A 90 5.74 5.28 -29.70
N HIS A 91 5.46 4.89 -28.46
CA HIS A 91 6.48 4.73 -27.43
C HIS A 91 7.47 3.60 -27.74
N VAL A 92 6.99 2.46 -28.24
CA VAL A 92 7.84 1.35 -28.68
C VAL A 92 8.76 1.79 -29.81
N LEU A 93 8.23 2.42 -30.84
CA LEU A 93 9.00 2.89 -32.00
C LEU A 93 10.07 3.91 -31.58
N LYS A 94 9.72 4.87 -30.71
CA LYS A 94 10.69 5.83 -30.17
C LYS A 94 11.81 5.14 -29.39
N LEU A 95 11.48 4.17 -28.55
CA LEU A 95 12.47 3.41 -27.79
C LEU A 95 13.36 2.55 -28.68
N GLU A 96 12.81 1.89 -29.70
CA GLU A 96 13.56 1.09 -30.66
C GLU A 96 14.49 1.95 -31.52
N GLN A 97 14.06 3.14 -31.95
CA GLN A 97 14.89 4.12 -32.65
C GLN A 97 16.10 4.55 -31.81
N ILE A 98 15.87 4.85 -30.53
CA ILE A 98 16.95 5.25 -29.60
C ILE A 98 17.87 4.07 -29.31
N HIS A 99 17.29 2.89 -29.11
CA HIS A 99 18.04 1.66 -28.90
C HIS A 99 18.93 1.33 -30.10
N SER A 100 18.43 1.43 -31.33
CA SER A 100 19.23 1.18 -32.54
C SER A 100 20.33 2.23 -32.73
N LYS A 101 20.02 3.51 -32.52
CA LYS A 101 20.97 4.63 -32.59
C LYS A 101 22.15 4.46 -31.63
N TYR A 102 21.89 3.99 -30.41
CA TYR A 102 22.90 3.84 -29.36
C TYR A 102 23.26 2.38 -29.03
N PHE A 103 22.97 1.45 -29.95
CA PHE A 103 23.16 0.03 -29.72
C PHE A 103 24.61 -0.35 -29.40
N LEU A 104 25.56 0.33 -30.06
CA LEU A 104 27.00 0.07 -29.96
C LEU A 104 27.64 0.59 -28.67
N LEU A 105 26.92 1.37 -27.85
CA LEU A 105 27.49 1.90 -26.62
C LEU A 105 27.78 0.76 -25.62
N PRO A 106 28.93 0.82 -24.91
CA PRO A 106 29.31 -0.22 -23.97
C PRO A 106 28.34 -0.28 -22.79
N THR A 107 27.97 -1.50 -22.42
CA THR A 107 27.10 -1.78 -21.29
C THR A 107 27.85 -2.21 -20.05
N VAL A 108 27.15 -2.07 -18.93
CA VAL A 108 27.54 -2.44 -17.59
C VAL A 108 26.71 -3.66 -17.19
N PRO A 109 27.26 -4.62 -16.41
CA PRO A 109 26.46 -5.71 -15.87
C PRO A 109 25.32 -5.18 -14.97
N PRO A 110 24.22 -5.93 -14.81
CA PRO A 110 23.02 -5.45 -14.13
C PRO A 110 23.22 -5.06 -12.64
N GLY A 111 24.30 -5.52 -12.00
CA GLY A 111 24.61 -5.18 -10.61
C GLY A 111 25.24 -3.77 -10.41
N GLU A 112 25.96 -3.29 -11.41
CA GLU A 112 26.64 -1.98 -11.40
C GLU A 112 25.77 -0.87 -12.02
N ALA A 113 24.75 -1.22 -12.82
CA ALA A 113 23.83 -0.27 -13.43
C ALA A 113 23.03 0.54 -12.37
N PRO A 114 22.67 1.80 -12.66
CA PRO A 114 21.89 2.61 -11.73
C PRO A 114 20.53 1.96 -11.42
N ARG A 115 20.15 1.98 -10.14
CA ARG A 115 18.90 1.40 -9.63
C ARG A 115 17.72 2.30 -9.96
N THR A 116 17.21 2.19 -11.19
CA THR A 116 16.05 2.96 -11.66
C THR A 116 14.75 2.17 -11.48
N ALA A 117 13.75 2.78 -10.84
CA ALA A 117 12.42 2.18 -10.68
C ALA A 117 11.50 2.58 -11.84
N PHE A 118 11.44 1.77 -12.89
CA PHE A 118 10.50 1.98 -13.98
C PHE A 118 9.04 1.82 -13.52
N LEU A 119 8.13 2.43 -14.29
CA LEU A 119 6.69 2.23 -14.13
C LEU A 119 6.36 0.73 -14.10
N LYS A 120 5.28 0.38 -13.40
CA LYS A 120 4.69 -0.97 -13.49
C LYS A 120 3.67 -1.00 -14.62
N HIS A 121 3.29 -2.19 -15.05
CA HIS A 121 2.30 -2.37 -16.12
C HIS A 121 1.00 -1.59 -15.87
N ALA A 122 0.46 -1.65 -14.65
CA ALA A 122 -0.74 -0.92 -14.26
C ALA A 122 -0.53 0.59 -14.28
N ASP A 123 0.57 1.07 -13.68
CA ASP A 123 0.92 2.50 -13.63
C ASP A 123 1.09 3.07 -15.06
N TYR A 124 1.68 2.28 -15.96
CA TYR A 124 1.90 2.65 -17.36
C TYR A 124 0.60 2.72 -18.18
N LYS A 125 -0.32 1.75 -18.00
CA LYS A 125 -1.66 1.82 -18.61
C LYS A 125 -2.39 3.08 -18.21
N ASN A 126 -2.35 3.42 -16.92
CA ASN A 126 -2.99 4.61 -16.39
C ASN A 126 -2.34 5.89 -16.95
N ALA A 127 -1.02 5.90 -17.15
CA ALA A 127 -0.32 7.04 -17.74
C ALA A 127 -0.73 7.31 -19.20
N ILE A 128 -0.91 6.26 -20.00
CA ILE A 128 -1.25 6.38 -21.43
C ILE A 128 -2.76 6.46 -21.68
N ASN A 129 -3.55 5.91 -20.76
CA ASN A 129 -4.98 5.63 -20.91
C ASN A 129 -5.27 4.67 -22.09
N GLU A 130 -4.45 3.63 -22.25
CA GLU A 130 -4.65 2.56 -23.24
C GLU A 130 -4.48 1.18 -22.58
N GLU A 131 -5.25 0.20 -23.06
CA GLU A 131 -5.16 -1.18 -22.59
C GLU A 131 -4.06 -1.95 -23.31
N VAL A 132 -2.91 -2.09 -22.65
CA VAL A 132 -1.77 -2.81 -23.22
C VAL A 132 -1.69 -4.25 -22.67
N PRO A 133 -1.48 -5.27 -23.53
CA PRO A 133 -1.18 -6.62 -23.07
C PRO A 133 0.14 -6.69 -22.30
N ALA A 134 0.18 -7.45 -21.20
CA ALA A 134 1.37 -7.55 -20.36
C ALA A 134 2.62 -8.08 -21.10
N ALA A 135 2.43 -8.94 -22.11
CA ALA A 135 3.53 -9.44 -22.93
C ALA A 135 4.25 -8.32 -23.70
N LYS A 136 3.49 -7.42 -24.35
CA LYS A 136 4.05 -6.28 -25.08
C LYS A 136 4.80 -5.33 -24.14
N TYR A 137 4.24 -5.09 -22.96
CA TYR A 137 4.90 -4.26 -21.96
C TYR A 137 6.20 -4.89 -21.43
N ARG A 138 6.25 -6.21 -21.23
CA ARG A 138 7.50 -6.92 -20.87
C ARG A 138 8.56 -6.78 -21.96
N GLN A 139 8.19 -6.76 -23.24
CA GLN A 139 9.12 -6.50 -24.33
C GLN A 139 9.69 -5.08 -24.25
N LEU A 140 8.83 -4.09 -24.05
CA LEU A 140 9.24 -2.69 -23.82
C LEU A 140 10.21 -2.57 -22.63
N GLN A 141 9.91 -3.25 -21.51
CA GLN A 141 10.78 -3.27 -20.33
C GLN A 141 12.18 -3.84 -20.62
N LYS A 142 12.34 -4.80 -21.53
CA LYS A 142 13.66 -5.31 -21.93
C LYS A 142 14.48 -4.23 -22.63
N VAL A 143 13.85 -3.44 -23.51
CA VAL A 143 14.51 -2.32 -24.20
C VAL A 143 14.93 -1.24 -23.20
N LEU A 144 14.04 -0.86 -22.28
CA LEU A 144 14.36 0.08 -21.20
C LEU A 144 15.51 -0.41 -20.32
N ALA A 145 15.50 -1.70 -19.94
CA ALA A 145 16.58 -2.30 -19.16
C ALA A 145 17.92 -2.26 -19.91
N ARG A 146 17.92 -2.53 -21.22
CA ARG A 146 19.11 -2.45 -22.06
C ARG A 146 19.65 -1.04 -22.20
N LEU A 147 18.79 -0.02 -22.27
CA LEU A 147 19.18 1.39 -22.27
C LEU A 147 19.76 1.82 -20.91
N ASN A 148 19.18 1.35 -19.80
CA ASN A 148 19.67 1.64 -18.45
C ASN A 148 21.03 1.01 -18.13
N GLN A 149 21.42 -0.04 -18.86
CA GLN A 149 22.72 -0.69 -18.73
C GLN A 149 23.86 0.05 -19.45
N ILE A 150 23.58 1.08 -20.25
CA ILE A 150 24.64 1.88 -20.88
C ILE A 150 25.52 2.50 -19.79
N ARG A 151 26.84 2.47 -19.99
CA ARG A 151 27.80 3.10 -19.06
C ARG A 151 27.40 4.55 -18.73
N PRO A 152 27.33 4.94 -17.43
CA PRO A 152 26.80 6.23 -17.00
C PRO A 152 27.51 7.44 -17.63
N ASP A 153 28.82 7.32 -17.86
CA ASP A 153 29.66 8.37 -18.47
C ASP A 153 29.29 8.66 -19.93
N LYS A 154 28.75 7.64 -20.63
CA LYS A 154 28.45 7.71 -22.07
C LYS A 154 26.96 7.83 -22.37
N VAL A 155 26.10 8.03 -21.37
CA VAL A 155 24.64 8.10 -21.60
C VAL A 155 24.28 9.44 -22.24
N PRO A 156 23.70 9.46 -23.46
CA PRO A 156 23.25 10.68 -24.11
C PRO A 156 22.01 11.27 -23.44
N GLN A 157 21.79 12.58 -23.60
CA GLN A 157 20.64 13.29 -22.99
C GLN A 157 19.29 12.71 -23.45
N GLU A 158 19.18 12.36 -24.74
CA GLU A 158 18.00 11.74 -25.33
C GLU A 158 17.57 10.44 -24.60
N VAL A 159 18.54 9.58 -24.25
CA VAL A 159 18.27 8.37 -23.46
C VAL A 159 17.84 8.74 -22.04
N LYS A 160 18.49 9.73 -21.41
CA LYS A 160 18.11 10.17 -20.04
C LYS A 160 16.68 10.68 -20.01
N ASP A 161 16.26 11.49 -20.98
CA ASP A 161 14.93 12.08 -21.00
C ASP A 161 13.84 11.04 -21.27
N MET A 162 14.13 10.06 -22.14
CA MET A 162 13.25 8.91 -22.31
C MET A 162 13.20 8.04 -21.07
N LEU A 163 14.31 7.72 -20.44
CA LEU A 163 14.29 6.91 -19.20
C LEU A 163 13.49 7.62 -18.11
N LYS A 164 13.61 8.95 -17.97
CA LYS A 164 12.79 9.75 -17.03
C LYS A 164 11.29 9.60 -17.29
N SER A 165 10.83 9.59 -18.55
CA SER A 165 9.39 9.48 -18.85
C SER A 165 8.78 8.14 -18.42
N PHE A 166 9.58 7.06 -18.38
CA PHE A 166 9.15 5.73 -17.93
C PHE A 166 9.54 5.44 -16.48
N THR A 167 10.16 6.39 -15.78
CA THR A 167 10.52 6.24 -14.37
C THR A 167 9.32 6.59 -13.50
N ARG A 168 9.11 5.83 -12.42
CA ARG A 168 8.06 6.10 -11.46
C ARG A 168 8.39 7.40 -10.71
N PRO A 169 7.42 8.31 -10.50
CA PRO A 169 7.67 9.48 -9.66
C PRO A 169 7.99 9.02 -8.22
N GLY A 170 9.16 9.41 -7.73
CA GLY A 170 9.69 9.06 -6.41
C GLY A 170 10.39 7.70 -6.36
N ASP A 171 11.42 7.59 -5.51
CA ASP A 171 12.18 6.36 -5.35
C ASP A 171 11.49 5.40 -4.37
N PRO A 172 10.94 4.25 -4.84
CA PRO A 172 10.26 3.30 -3.95
C PRO A 172 11.21 2.69 -2.90
N TYR A 173 12.51 2.77 -3.12
CA TYR A 173 13.55 2.24 -2.23
C TYR A 173 14.01 3.24 -1.17
N GLN A 174 13.57 4.50 -1.25
CA GLN A 174 14.02 5.55 -0.35
C GLN A 174 13.23 5.59 0.97
N GLN A 175 12.08 4.91 1.04
CA GLN A 175 11.30 4.77 2.27
C GLN A 175 12.00 3.84 3.29
N LYS A 176 13.06 4.35 3.93
CA LYS A 176 13.67 3.72 5.10
C LYS A 176 12.93 4.18 6.36
N LEU A 177 12.45 3.24 7.16
CA LEU A 177 11.90 3.56 8.48
C LEU A 177 13.03 4.10 9.37
N ALA A 178 12.76 5.18 10.11
CA ALA A 178 13.72 5.71 11.06
C ALA A 178 14.13 4.62 12.07
N PRO A 179 15.43 4.44 12.36
CA PRO A 179 15.88 3.50 13.38
C PRO A 179 15.32 3.91 14.74
N LYS A 180 15.01 2.91 15.57
CA LYS A 180 14.63 3.17 16.96
C LYS A 180 15.90 3.42 17.77
N THR A 181 15.88 4.45 18.59
CA THR A 181 16.95 4.80 19.53
C THR A 181 16.47 4.57 20.97
N LEU A 182 17.40 4.60 21.91
CA LEU A 182 17.11 4.55 23.35
C LEU A 182 16.54 5.89 23.84
N ASP A 183 15.80 5.84 24.94
CA ASP A 183 15.37 7.04 25.68
C ASP A 183 16.57 7.69 26.42
N GLU A 184 16.39 8.90 26.97
CA GLU A 184 17.41 9.63 27.76
C GLU A 184 17.97 8.83 28.94
N MET A 185 17.14 7.99 29.56
CA MET A 185 17.52 7.10 30.67
C MET A 185 18.09 5.74 30.20
N GLY A 186 18.47 5.60 28.92
CA GLY A 186 19.00 4.35 28.37
C GLY A 186 17.96 3.22 28.27
N ARG A 187 16.66 3.55 28.29
CA ARG A 187 15.58 2.56 28.28
C ARG A 187 15.10 2.31 26.86
N ALA A 188 14.94 1.04 26.49
CA ALA A 188 14.35 0.65 25.22
C ALA A 188 12.85 0.40 25.36
N ARG A 189 12.03 1.05 24.52
CA ARG A 189 10.58 0.88 24.52
C ARG A 189 10.09 -0.13 23.48
N GLY A 190 9.43 -1.17 23.96
CA GLY A 190 8.77 -2.20 23.17
C GLY A 190 7.24 -2.18 23.30
N VAL A 191 6.53 -2.53 22.21
CA VAL A 191 5.07 -2.68 22.22
C VAL A 191 4.67 -4.00 21.56
N GLY A 192 3.85 -4.77 22.26
CA GLY A 192 3.33 -6.06 21.84
C GLY A 192 1.83 -6.15 22.01
N ARG A 193 1.21 -7.00 21.20
CA ARG A 193 -0.24 -7.24 21.20
C ARG A 193 -0.50 -8.71 20.96
N ARG A 194 -1.51 -9.26 21.63
CA ARG A 194 -1.99 -10.62 21.42
C ARG A 194 -3.46 -10.71 21.77
N LYS A 195 -4.29 -11.17 20.83
CA LYS A 195 -5.76 -11.17 20.97
C LYS A 195 -6.23 -9.76 21.38
N THR A 196 -6.75 -9.59 22.59
CA THR A 196 -7.19 -8.31 23.16
C THR A 196 -6.20 -7.72 24.16
N SER A 197 -5.08 -8.40 24.42
CA SER A 197 -4.04 -7.97 25.35
C SER A 197 -3.05 -7.03 24.69
N HIS A 198 -2.71 -5.95 25.39
CA HIS A 198 -1.71 -4.95 24.99
C HIS A 198 -0.61 -4.89 26.06
N ALA A 199 0.64 -4.91 25.62
CA ALA A 199 1.80 -4.80 26.49
C ALA A 199 2.73 -3.67 26.04
N ARG A 200 3.13 -2.83 26.98
CA ARG A 200 4.22 -1.85 26.84
C ARG A 200 5.34 -2.29 27.75
N VAL A 201 6.54 -2.45 27.21
CA VAL A 201 7.71 -2.90 27.95
C VAL A 201 8.80 -1.86 27.83
N TRP A 202 9.44 -1.55 28.95
CA TRP A 202 10.68 -0.81 29.04
C TRP A 202 11.77 -1.78 29.47
N LEU A 203 12.83 -1.85 28.69
CA LEU A 203 13.97 -2.73 28.91
C LEU A 203 15.19 -1.86 29.21
N VAL A 204 15.85 -2.13 30.33
CA VAL A 204 17.02 -1.39 30.83
C VAL A 204 18.10 -2.40 31.19
N GLU A 205 19.36 -2.06 31.03
CA GLU A 205 20.46 -2.90 31.51
C GLU A 205 20.45 -2.99 33.05
N GLY A 206 20.64 -4.19 33.61
CA GLY A 206 20.55 -4.43 35.06
C GLY A 206 20.61 -5.93 35.41
N ASP A 207 20.17 -6.28 36.62
CA ASP A 207 20.40 -7.60 37.24
C ASP A 207 19.38 -8.69 36.89
N GLY A 208 18.44 -8.43 35.98
CA GLY A 208 17.43 -9.41 35.56
C GLY A 208 16.09 -9.33 36.31
N GLU A 209 15.81 -8.22 36.99
CA GLU A 209 14.56 -8.02 37.70
C GLU A 209 13.38 -7.82 36.74
N VAL A 210 12.28 -8.54 36.97
CA VAL A 210 11.09 -8.50 36.11
C VAL A 210 9.86 -8.08 36.90
N LEU A 211 9.36 -6.88 36.57
CA LEU A 211 8.18 -6.28 37.17
C LEU A 211 7.08 -6.12 36.12
N ILE A 212 5.88 -6.64 36.44
CA ILE A 212 4.70 -6.57 35.59
C ILE A 212 3.60 -5.86 36.37
N ASN A 213 3.15 -4.71 35.89
CA ASN A 213 2.18 -3.83 36.57
C ASN A 213 2.58 -3.52 38.03
N GLY A 214 3.89 -3.35 38.29
CA GLY A 214 4.43 -3.07 39.63
C GLY A 214 4.51 -4.29 40.57
N LYS A 215 4.23 -5.50 40.08
CA LYS A 215 4.32 -6.75 40.86
C LYS A 215 5.37 -7.69 40.26
N ASN A 216 5.93 -8.59 41.07
CA ASN A 216 6.88 -9.59 40.60
C ASN A 216 6.20 -10.58 39.63
N ILE A 217 6.93 -11.05 38.62
CA ILE A 217 6.45 -12.02 37.62
C ILE A 217 5.81 -13.28 38.23
N VAL A 218 6.31 -13.78 39.36
CA VAL A 218 5.79 -14.98 40.03
C VAL A 218 4.37 -14.76 40.55
N GLN A 219 4.07 -13.55 41.03
CA GLN A 219 2.75 -13.20 41.56
C GLN A 219 1.74 -12.94 40.44
N VAL A 220 2.17 -12.34 39.33
CA VAL A 220 1.28 -12.02 38.20
C VAL A 220 0.95 -13.25 37.37
N PHE A 221 1.93 -14.12 37.15
CA PHE A 221 1.79 -15.34 36.38
C PHE A 221 1.98 -16.56 37.27
N PRO A 222 0.90 -17.14 37.80
CA PRO A 222 0.99 -18.31 38.66
C PRO A 222 1.51 -19.54 37.89
N ARG A 223 1.16 -19.66 36.60
CA ARG A 223 1.58 -20.75 35.73
C ARG A 223 3.01 -20.55 35.23
N VAL A 224 3.86 -21.56 35.42
CA VAL A 224 5.27 -21.57 34.97
C VAL A 224 5.40 -21.27 33.48
N HIS A 225 4.55 -21.90 32.66
CA HIS A 225 4.56 -21.74 31.20
C HIS A 225 4.38 -20.28 30.74
N ASP A 226 3.54 -19.51 31.44
CA ASP A 226 3.30 -18.11 31.10
C ASP A 226 4.52 -17.24 31.47
N ARG A 227 5.23 -17.60 32.54
CA ARG A 227 6.50 -16.96 32.92
C ARG A 227 7.59 -17.21 31.88
N GLU A 228 7.75 -18.48 31.49
CA GLU A 228 8.71 -18.86 30.45
C GLU A 228 8.41 -18.17 29.12
N SER A 229 7.12 -18.07 28.75
CA SER A 229 6.70 -17.40 27.52
C SER A 229 7.03 -15.91 27.55
N ALA A 230 6.74 -15.22 28.66
CA ALA A 230 7.03 -13.79 28.81
C ALA A 230 8.54 -13.50 28.72
N LEU A 231 9.39 -14.37 29.29
CA LEU A 231 10.85 -14.25 29.31
C LEU A 231 11.57 -14.90 28.13
N TRP A 232 10.82 -15.57 27.25
CA TRP A 232 11.35 -16.30 26.09
C TRP A 232 12.35 -15.50 25.24
N PRO A 233 12.17 -14.19 24.96
CA PRO A 233 13.12 -13.45 24.13
C PRO A 233 14.49 -13.27 24.80
N LEU A 234 14.53 -13.13 26.13
CA LEU A 234 15.77 -13.06 26.91
C LEU A 234 16.41 -14.44 27.05
N ARG A 235 15.60 -15.49 27.26
CA ARG A 235 16.08 -16.87 27.33
C ARG A 235 16.69 -17.30 25.99
N ALA A 236 16.03 -17.02 24.87
CA ALA A 236 16.51 -17.38 23.53
C ALA A 236 17.81 -16.66 23.12
N THR A 237 18.13 -15.54 23.78
CA THR A 237 19.35 -14.76 23.54
C THR A 237 20.39 -14.92 24.65
N ASN A 238 20.11 -15.74 25.67
CA ASN A 238 20.93 -15.93 26.87
C ASN A 238 21.24 -14.62 27.62
N ARG A 239 20.22 -13.73 27.76
CA ARG A 239 20.33 -12.40 28.39
C ARG A 239 19.35 -12.17 29.55
N LEU A 240 18.99 -13.24 30.26
CA LEU A 240 18.09 -13.13 31.41
C LEU A 240 18.69 -12.23 32.51
N ASP A 241 19.98 -12.41 32.79
CA ASP A 241 20.65 -11.74 33.93
C ASP A 241 21.24 -10.36 33.57
N LYS A 242 20.96 -9.84 32.37
CA LYS A 242 21.54 -8.57 31.89
C LYS A 242 20.56 -7.41 31.78
N TYR A 243 19.26 -7.70 31.83
CA TYR A 243 18.25 -6.68 31.59
C TYR A 243 17.14 -6.73 32.62
N ASN A 244 16.86 -5.57 33.19
CA ASN A 244 15.66 -5.32 33.98
C ASN A 244 14.48 -5.02 33.05
N VAL A 245 13.34 -5.65 33.35
CA VAL A 245 12.12 -5.59 32.54
C VAL A 245 11.02 -4.93 33.36
N PHE A 246 10.55 -3.79 32.89
CA PHE A 246 9.33 -3.17 33.40
C PHE A 246 8.22 -3.25 32.36
N ALA A 247 7.18 -4.03 32.65
CA ALA A 247 6.07 -4.27 31.74
C ALA A 247 4.76 -3.70 32.31
N ILE A 248 4.01 -3.00 31.47
CA ILE A 248 2.62 -2.63 31.73
C ILE A 248 1.73 -3.36 30.74
N THR A 249 0.81 -4.18 31.26
CA THR A 249 -0.16 -4.93 30.47
C THR A 249 -1.58 -4.46 30.74
N ARG A 250 -2.41 -4.43 29.71
CA ARG A 250 -3.84 -4.09 29.79
C ARG A 250 -4.66 -5.01 28.88
N GLY A 251 -5.84 -5.40 29.35
CA GLY A 251 -6.82 -6.18 28.57
C GLY A 251 -6.47 -7.66 28.37
N GLY A 252 -7.44 -8.40 27.81
CA GLY A 252 -7.37 -9.83 27.56
C GLY A 252 -7.15 -10.68 28.82
N GLY A 253 -6.51 -11.83 28.68
CA GLY A 253 -6.27 -12.79 29.76
C GLY A 253 -4.80 -13.09 29.98
N VAL A 254 -4.48 -13.89 31.00
CA VAL A 254 -3.12 -14.16 31.49
C VAL A 254 -2.16 -14.61 30.38
N THR A 255 -2.53 -15.66 29.65
CA THR A 255 -1.73 -16.21 28.53
C THR A 255 -1.52 -15.20 27.41
N GLY A 256 -2.57 -14.44 27.06
CA GLY A 256 -2.50 -13.38 26.05
C GLY A 256 -1.58 -12.24 26.48
N GLN A 257 -1.58 -11.88 27.77
CA GLN A 257 -0.69 -10.87 28.32
C GLN A 257 0.77 -11.32 28.30
N ALA A 258 1.05 -12.57 28.67
CA ALA A 258 2.39 -13.15 28.62
C ALA A 258 2.96 -13.12 27.18
N GLU A 259 2.22 -13.62 26.21
CA GLU A 259 2.62 -13.61 24.79
C GLU A 259 2.74 -12.17 24.22
N ALA A 260 1.91 -11.23 24.70
CA ALA A 260 2.05 -9.83 24.32
C ALA A 260 3.36 -9.22 24.87
N ILE A 261 3.76 -9.58 26.10
CA ILE A 261 5.05 -9.20 26.68
C ILE A 261 6.19 -9.76 25.85
N THR A 262 6.13 -11.04 25.43
CA THR A 262 7.15 -11.68 24.57
C THR A 262 7.47 -10.82 23.35
N VAL A 263 6.44 -10.40 22.61
CA VAL A 263 6.61 -9.56 21.40
C VAL A 263 7.12 -8.16 21.73
N ALA A 264 6.68 -7.59 22.84
CA ALA A 264 7.13 -6.27 23.29
C ALA A 264 8.61 -6.30 23.68
N LEU A 265 9.02 -7.29 24.47
CA LEU A 265 10.37 -7.47 24.99
C LEU A 265 11.34 -7.79 23.84
N GLY A 266 10.97 -8.67 22.92
CA GLY A 266 11.76 -8.92 21.70
C GLY A 266 11.99 -7.66 20.86
N LYS A 267 11.00 -6.75 20.76
CA LYS A 267 11.16 -5.46 20.08
C LYS A 267 12.00 -4.46 20.85
N ALA A 268 11.96 -4.47 22.18
CA ALA A 268 12.80 -3.63 23.02
C ALA A 268 14.26 -4.06 22.94
N LEU A 269 14.53 -5.37 22.99
CA LEU A 269 15.87 -5.94 22.89
C LEU A 269 16.54 -5.60 21.56
N LEU A 270 15.79 -5.52 20.46
CA LEU A 270 16.30 -5.08 19.15
C LEU A 270 16.80 -3.64 19.12
N VAL A 271 16.34 -2.78 20.04
CA VAL A 271 16.83 -1.39 20.13
C VAL A 271 18.20 -1.35 20.77
N HIS A 272 18.44 -2.19 21.79
CA HIS A 272 19.75 -2.36 22.43
C HIS A 272 20.73 -3.08 21.51
N GLU A 273 20.36 -4.26 21.01
CA GLU A 273 21.22 -5.11 20.17
C GLU A 273 20.53 -5.47 18.85
N PRO A 274 20.66 -4.65 17.79
CA PRO A 274 20.01 -4.92 16.50
C PRO A 274 20.55 -6.18 15.81
N ALA A 275 21.77 -6.62 16.16
CA ALA A 275 22.42 -7.82 15.64
C ALA A 275 21.68 -9.12 16.01
N MET A 276 20.87 -9.13 17.08
CA MET A 276 20.14 -10.32 17.56
C MET A 276 18.84 -10.60 16.80
N LYS A 277 18.47 -9.76 15.84
CA LYS A 277 17.28 -9.92 14.99
C LYS A 277 17.11 -11.30 14.33
N PRO A 278 18.12 -11.94 13.72
CA PRO A 278 17.95 -13.26 13.12
C PRO A 278 17.62 -14.32 14.18
N ILE A 279 18.22 -14.28 15.37
CA ILE A 279 17.95 -15.22 16.47
C ILE A 279 16.52 -15.03 16.96
N LEU A 280 16.13 -13.80 17.28
CA LEU A 280 14.77 -13.47 17.75
C LEU A 280 13.69 -13.77 16.70
N ARG A 281 14.00 -13.64 15.39
CA ARG A 281 13.12 -14.05 14.29
C ARG A 281 12.91 -15.56 14.29
N LYS A 282 14.00 -16.33 14.38
CA LYS A 282 13.94 -17.81 14.43
C LYS A 282 13.19 -18.29 15.67
N ALA A 283 13.40 -17.64 16.81
CA ALA A 283 12.70 -17.93 18.07
C ALA A 283 11.22 -17.47 18.10
N GLY A 284 10.72 -16.80 17.05
CA GLY A 284 9.33 -16.37 16.95
C GLY A 284 8.95 -15.14 17.82
N CYS A 285 9.93 -14.42 18.39
CA CYS A 285 9.70 -13.36 19.37
C CYS A 285 9.35 -11.98 18.78
N ILE A 286 9.49 -11.79 17.46
CA ILE A 286 9.28 -10.48 16.80
C ILE A 286 7.92 -10.41 16.11
N SER A 287 7.42 -11.54 15.61
CA SER A 287 6.20 -11.63 14.82
C SER A 287 4.98 -11.50 15.72
N THR A 288 4.09 -10.54 15.42
CA THR A 288 2.79 -10.44 16.10
C THR A 288 1.88 -11.56 15.61
N ASP A 289 1.37 -12.40 16.50
CA ASP A 289 0.42 -13.47 16.10
C ASP A 289 -0.95 -12.86 15.72
N PRO A 290 -1.42 -13.03 14.46
CA PRO A 290 -2.65 -12.42 13.96
C PRO A 290 -3.93 -13.14 14.41
N ARG A 291 -3.85 -14.30 15.08
CA ARG A 291 -5.05 -15.06 15.48
C ARG A 291 -5.90 -14.24 16.46
N GLN A 292 -7.17 -14.07 16.12
CA GLN A 292 -8.18 -13.40 16.93
C GLN A 292 -9.43 -14.26 17.08
N VAL A 293 -10.28 -13.92 18.06
CA VAL A 293 -11.56 -14.59 18.25
C VAL A 293 -12.49 -14.18 17.10
N GLU A 294 -12.92 -15.15 16.32
CA GLU A 294 -13.91 -14.93 15.27
C GLU A 294 -15.27 -14.54 15.86
N ARG A 295 -15.99 -13.63 15.21
CA ARG A 295 -17.36 -13.27 15.60
C ARG A 295 -18.33 -14.44 15.41
N LYS A 296 -19.44 -14.43 16.16
CA LYS A 296 -20.58 -15.32 15.90
C LYS A 296 -21.22 -15.01 14.53
N LYS A 297 -21.59 -16.05 13.80
CA LYS A 297 -22.32 -15.97 12.51
C LYS A 297 -23.78 -16.34 12.74
N HIS A 298 -24.71 -15.73 12.00
CA HIS A 298 -26.13 -16.10 12.05
C HIS A 298 -26.32 -17.56 11.61
N GLY A 299 -27.28 -18.27 12.20
CA GLY A 299 -27.49 -19.70 11.95
C GLY A 299 -26.45 -20.65 12.57
N HIS A 300 -25.38 -20.13 13.17
CA HIS A 300 -24.41 -20.91 13.93
C HIS A 300 -24.57 -20.69 15.44
N LEU A 301 -24.29 -21.72 16.24
CA LEU A 301 -24.28 -21.66 17.71
C LEU A 301 -23.06 -20.85 18.22
N LYS A 302 -21.91 -20.99 17.57
CA LYS A 302 -20.67 -20.22 17.82
C LYS A 302 -20.11 -19.66 16.50
N ALA A 303 -18.83 -19.30 16.43
CA ALA A 303 -18.21 -18.81 15.18
C ALA A 303 -18.37 -19.80 14.01
N ARG A 304 -18.21 -21.11 14.27
CA ARG A 304 -18.30 -22.18 13.26
C ARG A 304 -19.25 -23.32 13.63
N LYS A 305 -19.46 -23.59 14.93
CA LYS A 305 -20.34 -24.67 15.40
C LYS A 305 -21.76 -24.46 14.86
N MET A 306 -22.18 -25.30 13.92
CA MET A 306 -23.56 -25.36 13.46
C MET A 306 -24.42 -26.11 14.49
N PRO A 307 -25.74 -25.86 14.54
CA PRO A 307 -26.67 -26.77 15.19
C PRO A 307 -26.61 -28.16 14.53
N ALA A 308 -27.12 -29.19 15.21
CA ALA A 308 -27.21 -30.52 14.63
C ALA A 308 -28.07 -30.50 13.36
N TRP A 309 -27.54 -31.03 12.26
CA TRP A 309 -28.27 -31.14 11.00
C TRP A 309 -29.03 -32.46 10.96
N VAL A 310 -30.35 -32.40 10.76
CA VAL A 310 -31.21 -33.59 10.67
C VAL A 310 -31.51 -33.88 9.20
N ARG A 311 -30.96 -34.97 8.67
CA ARG A 311 -31.32 -35.51 7.36
C ARG A 311 -32.62 -36.32 7.50
N ARG A 312 -33.60 -36.07 6.64
CA ARG A 312 -34.82 -36.87 6.52
C ARG A 312 -34.76 -37.73 5.27
#